data_AF-A0A1W1ZEH5-F1
#
_entry.id   AF-A0A1W1ZEH5-F1
#
_cell.length_a   1.000
_cell.length_b   1.000
_cell.length_c   1.000
_cell.angle_alpha   90.00
_cell.angle_beta   90.00
_cell.angle_gamma   90.00
#
_symmetry.space_group_name_H-M   'P 1'
#
loop_
_entity.id
_entity.type
_entity.pdbx_description
1 polymer ?
#
loop_
_entity_poly.entity_id
_entity_poly.type
_entity_poly.pdbx_seq_one_letter_code
_entity_poly.pdbx_strand_id
1 'polypeptide(L)'
;MRVTDLTLGLLTLLGGIAIYISAIEFQAIPGQAYGAGTMPRAVALVTGLTGLFMIVKAVMEGERLPGLNLADWTQSPAAIARLVSVLVLIVAYIALSPVLGFLPTAVAVMTIGMLILRVRWWIAVIIALVAAIAIQQSFGRLLLVPLPRSDFLSFLW
;
A
#
# COMPACT_ATOMS: atom_id res chain seq x y z
N MET A 1 -15.73 -8.65 -3.85
CA MET A 1 -16.72 -7.92 -3.01
C MET A 1 -17.19 -6.81 -3.92
N ARG A 2 -18.48 -6.50 -3.99
CA ARG A 2 -18.87 -5.23 -4.61
C ARG A 2 -19.39 -4.34 -3.50
N VAL A 3 -18.45 -3.69 -2.82
CA VAL A 3 -18.77 -2.48 -2.07
C VAL A 3 -19.39 -1.53 -3.11
N THR A 4 -20.57 -1.01 -2.86
CA THR A 4 -21.24 -0.11 -3.82
C THR A 4 -20.30 1.04 -4.14
N ASP A 5 -20.33 1.52 -5.38
CA ASP A 5 -19.44 2.60 -5.82
C ASP A 5 -19.66 3.85 -4.93
N LEU A 6 -20.91 4.04 -4.44
CA LEU A 6 -21.25 5.05 -3.44
C LEU A 6 -20.49 4.89 -2.11
N THR A 7 -20.36 3.68 -1.59
CA THR A 7 -19.68 3.42 -0.31
C THR A 7 -18.17 3.57 -0.46
N LEU A 8 -17.59 3.08 -1.56
CA LEU A 8 -16.18 3.30 -1.86
C LEU A 8 -15.89 4.79 -2.06
N GLY A 9 -16.75 5.50 -2.78
CA GLY A 9 -16.63 6.94 -2.97
C GLY A 9 -16.66 7.70 -1.64
N LEU A 10 -17.59 7.35 -0.74
CA LEU A 10 -17.69 7.97 0.59
C LEU A 10 -16.45 7.69 1.45
N LEU A 11 -16.01 6.43 1.54
CA LEU A 11 -14.81 6.06 2.30
C LEU A 11 -13.56 6.75 1.75
N THR A 12 -13.45 6.84 0.42
CA THR A 12 -12.32 7.51 -0.25
C THR A 12 -12.34 9.02 0.02
N LEU A 13 -13.50 9.66 -0.08
CA LEU A 13 -13.67 11.08 0.22
C LEU A 13 -13.33 11.38 1.69
N LEU A 14 -13.86 10.59 2.63
CA LEU A 14 -13.56 10.73 4.05
C LEU A 14 -12.07 10.50 4.35
N GLY A 15 -11.45 9.52 3.69
CA GLY A 15 -10.00 9.29 3.77
C GLY A 15 -9.19 10.49 3.28
N GLY A 16 -9.56 11.07 2.14
CA GLY A 16 -8.95 12.30 1.64
C GLY A 16 -9.08 13.47 2.61
N ILE A 17 -10.27 13.68 3.19
CA ILE A 17 -10.51 14.71 4.21
C ILE A 17 -9.64 14.46 5.45
N ALA A 18 -9.57 13.22 5.94
CA ALA A 18 -8.77 12.86 7.10
C ALA A 18 -7.27 13.16 6.86
N ILE A 19 -6.75 12.76 5.70
CA ILE A 19 -5.35 13.08 5.31
C ILE A 19 -5.13 14.59 5.28
N TYR A 20 -6.07 15.36 4.72
CA TYR A 20 -5.96 16.81 4.66
C TYR A 20 -5.87 17.42 6.06
N ILE A 21 -6.78 17.01 6.97
CA ILE A 21 -6.81 17.48 8.36
C ILE A 21 -5.47 17.17 9.05
N SER A 22 -4.97 15.94 8.93
CA SER A 22 -3.68 15.56 9.50
C SER A 22 -2.50 16.36 8.93
N ALA A 23 -2.60 16.85 7.69
CA ALA A 23 -1.56 17.63 7.02
C ALA A 23 -1.64 19.15 7.29
N ILE A 24 -2.64 19.64 8.03
CA ILE A 24 -2.76 21.07 8.37
C ILE A 24 -1.63 21.49 9.31
N GLU A 25 -1.27 20.63 10.27
CA GLU A 25 -0.30 20.93 11.32
C GLU A 25 1.17 20.87 10.84
N PHE A 26 1.41 20.39 9.61
CA PHE A 26 2.75 20.28 9.07
C PHE A 26 3.36 21.66 8.81
N GLN A 27 4.51 21.89 9.44
CA GLN A 27 5.25 23.15 9.38
C GLN A 27 5.76 23.42 7.96
N ALA A 28 5.74 24.70 7.58
CA ALA A 28 6.41 25.17 6.38
C ALA A 28 7.93 25.11 6.58
N ILE A 29 8.66 24.79 5.51
CA ILE A 29 10.12 24.84 5.54
C ILE A 29 10.54 26.31 5.37
N PRO A 30 11.29 26.91 6.32
CA PRO A 30 11.70 28.30 6.20
C PRO A 30 12.45 28.56 4.89
N GLY A 31 12.05 29.61 4.16
CA GLY A 31 12.67 29.99 2.88
C GLY A 31 12.22 29.19 1.65
N GLN A 32 11.19 28.34 1.76
CA GLN A 32 10.60 27.62 0.62
C GLN A 32 9.08 27.84 0.53
N ALA A 33 8.56 27.92 -0.70
CA ALA A 33 7.12 28.05 -0.96
C ALA A 33 6.34 26.73 -0.73
N TYR A 34 7.06 25.62 -0.61
CA TYR A 34 6.54 24.28 -0.36
C TYR A 34 7.21 23.69 0.88
N GLY A 35 6.54 22.75 1.53
CA GLY A 35 7.01 22.17 2.79
C GLY A 35 6.46 20.77 3.01
N ALA A 36 6.61 20.28 4.25
CA ALA A 36 6.19 18.93 4.63
C ALA A 36 4.69 18.65 4.37
N GLY A 37 3.86 19.71 4.36
CA GLY A 37 2.42 19.63 4.05
C GLY A 37 2.05 19.48 2.57
N THR A 38 2.95 19.80 1.63
CA THR A 38 2.58 19.93 0.21
C THR A 38 2.15 18.60 -0.40
N MET A 39 2.95 17.54 -0.23
CA MET A 39 2.64 16.22 -0.80
C MET A 39 1.39 15.58 -0.15
N PRO A 40 1.25 15.56 1.19
CA PRO A 40 0.03 15.07 1.84
C PRO A 40 -1.24 15.81 1.39
N ARG A 41 -1.19 17.15 1.25
CA ARG A 41 -2.34 17.94 0.78
C ARG A 41 -2.69 17.65 -0.68
N ALA A 42 -1.69 17.45 -1.55
CA ALA A 42 -1.93 17.07 -2.94
C ALA A 42 -2.59 15.69 -3.04
N VAL A 43 -2.09 14.70 -2.29
CA VAL A 43 -2.69 13.36 -2.21
C VAL A 43 -4.12 13.44 -1.68
N ALA A 44 -4.34 14.20 -0.60
CA ALA A 44 -5.67 14.41 -0.03
C ALA A 44 -6.65 15.01 -1.04
N LEU A 45 -6.23 16.01 -1.82
CA LEU A 45 -7.04 16.63 -2.86
C LEU A 45 -7.43 15.63 -3.96
N VAL A 46 -6.47 14.91 -4.53
CA VAL A 46 -6.74 13.93 -5.59
C VAL A 46 -7.63 12.81 -5.06
N THR A 47 -7.38 12.34 -3.84
CA THR A 47 -8.18 11.30 -3.19
C THR A 47 -9.61 11.78 -2.96
N GLY A 48 -9.77 13.00 -2.43
CA GLY A 48 -11.08 13.61 -2.19
C GLY A 48 -11.87 13.83 -3.47
N LEU A 49 -11.24 14.36 -4.53
CA LEU A 49 -11.87 14.54 -5.84
C LEU A 49 -12.29 13.20 -6.46
N THR A 50 -11.47 12.17 -6.33
CA THR A 50 -11.79 10.82 -6.82
C THR A 50 -12.98 10.24 -6.06
N GLY A 51 -13.01 10.37 -4.73
CA GLY A 51 -14.12 9.95 -3.90
C GLY A 51 -15.43 10.67 -4.27
N LEU A 52 -15.37 11.99 -4.46
CA LEU A 52 -16.51 12.79 -4.90
C LEU A 52 -17.01 12.36 -6.28
N PHE A 53 -16.10 12.15 -7.24
CA PHE A 53 -16.44 11.67 -8.58
C PHE A 53 -17.18 10.32 -8.52
N MET A 54 -16.70 9.38 -7.71
CA MET A 54 -17.35 8.08 -7.52
C MET A 54 -18.76 8.22 -6.92
N ILE A 55 -18.94 9.10 -5.93
CA ILE A 55 -20.26 9.38 -5.33
C ILE A 55 -21.21 9.93 -6.40
N VAL A 56 -20.80 10.96 -7.14
CA VAL A 56 -21.63 11.59 -8.17
C VAL A 56 -22.01 10.57 -9.23
N LYS A 57 -21.05 9.80 -9.72
CA LYS A 57 -21.27 8.74 -10.70
C LYS A 57 -22.28 7.70 -10.18
N ALA A 58 -22.10 7.20 -8.96
CA ALA A 58 -22.98 6.19 -8.36
C ALA A 58 -24.41 6.71 -8.20
N VAL A 59 -24.58 7.96 -7.75
CA VAL A 59 -25.89 8.62 -7.63
C VAL A 59 -26.54 8.80 -9.02
N MET A 60 -25.77 9.18 -10.04
CA MET A 60 -26.26 9.28 -11.43
C MET A 60 -26.69 7.93 -11.99
N GLU A 61 -26.01 6.84 -11.62
CA GLU A 61 -26.36 5.46 -11.98
C GLU A 61 -27.53 4.89 -11.15
N GLY A 62 -28.08 5.68 -10.22
CA GLY A 62 -29.26 5.32 -9.42
C GLY A 62 -28.96 4.59 -8.12
N GLU A 63 -27.70 4.46 -7.71
CA GLU A 63 -27.35 3.98 -6.37
C GLU A 63 -27.74 5.04 -5.32
N ARG A 64 -28.72 4.71 -4.46
CA ARG A 64 -29.25 5.65 -3.44
C ARG A 64 -28.83 5.31 -2.02
N LEU A 65 -28.35 4.10 -1.78
CA LEU A 65 -28.03 3.61 -0.44
C LEU A 65 -26.62 3.03 -0.44
N PRO A 66 -25.77 3.41 0.54
CA PRO A 66 -24.50 2.75 0.74
C PRO A 66 -24.76 1.29 1.12
N GLY A 67 -24.12 0.37 0.42
CA GLY A 67 -24.31 -1.06 0.60
C GLY A 67 -22.98 -1.82 0.60
N LEU A 68 -23.04 -3.01 1.18
CA LEU A 68 -21.92 -3.94 1.21
C LEU A 68 -22.42 -5.28 0.69
N ASN A 69 -22.30 -5.49 -0.62
CA ASN A 69 -22.57 -6.78 -1.21
C ASN A 69 -21.34 -7.67 -1.02
N LEU A 70 -21.41 -8.51 0.01
CA LEU A 70 -20.50 -9.62 0.22
C LEU A 70 -20.54 -10.48 -1.03
N ALA A 71 -19.46 -10.48 -1.80
CA ALA A 71 -19.38 -11.25 -3.04
C ALA A 71 -19.06 -12.70 -2.71
N ASP A 72 -19.55 -13.64 -3.51
CA ASP A 72 -19.54 -15.09 -3.26
C ASP A 72 -18.20 -15.67 -2.77
N TRP A 73 -17.06 -15.10 -3.18
CA TRP A 73 -15.73 -15.51 -2.68
C TRP A 73 -15.54 -15.33 -1.18
N THR A 74 -16.30 -14.46 -0.49
CA THR A 74 -16.26 -14.33 0.98
C THR A 74 -16.81 -15.55 1.69
N GLN A 75 -17.47 -16.46 0.97
CA GLN A 75 -17.85 -17.77 1.49
C GLN A 75 -16.77 -18.83 1.25
N SER A 76 -15.72 -18.52 0.47
CA SER A 76 -14.61 -19.43 0.22
C SER A 76 -13.57 -19.32 1.34
N PRO A 77 -13.37 -20.36 2.16
CA PRO A 77 -12.37 -20.35 3.22
C PRO A 77 -10.95 -20.15 2.66
N ALA A 78 -10.69 -20.65 1.45
CA ALA A 78 -9.42 -20.49 0.76
C ALA A 78 -9.13 -19.03 0.37
N ALA A 79 -10.15 -18.27 -0.05
CA ALA A 79 -9.98 -16.87 -0.40
C ALA A 79 -9.75 -16.00 0.84
N ILE A 80 -10.46 -16.30 1.94
CA ILE A 80 -10.21 -15.66 3.25
C ILE A 80 -8.78 -15.98 3.74
N ALA A 81 -8.36 -17.25 3.65
CA ALA A 81 -7.01 -17.64 4.07
C ALA A 81 -5.93 -16.87 3.29
N ARG A 82 -6.10 -16.66 1.98
CA ARG A 82 -5.18 -15.84 1.18
C ARG A 82 -5.16 -14.39 1.64
N LEU A 83 -6.33 -13.79 1.88
CA LEU A 83 -6.44 -12.42 2.39
C LEU A 83 -5.71 -12.26 3.74
N VAL A 84 -6.00 -13.14 4.69
CA VAL A 84 -5.36 -13.14 6.01
C VAL A 84 -3.85 -13.35 5.88
N SER A 85 -3.42 -14.22 4.98
CA SER A 85 -1.99 -14.47 4.75
C SER A 85 -1.26 -13.21 4.26
N VAL A 86 -1.88 -12.40 3.40
CA VAL A 86 -1.30 -11.10 2.99
C VAL A 86 -1.17 -10.15 4.18
N LEU A 87 -2.17 -10.06 5.05
CA LEU A 87 -2.09 -9.25 6.26
C LEU A 87 -0.97 -9.73 7.20
N VAL A 88 -0.85 -11.04 7.38
CA VAL A 88 0.23 -11.65 8.17
C VAL A 88 1.59 -11.31 7.58
N LEU A 89 1.74 -11.36 6.25
CA LEU A 89 2.99 -10.99 5.58
C LEU A 89 3.37 -9.52 5.79
N ILE A 90 2.40 -8.61 5.80
CA ILE A 90 2.64 -7.19 6.11
C ILE A 90 3.16 -7.04 7.55
N VAL A 91 2.50 -7.67 8.52
CA VAL A 91 2.93 -7.64 9.93
C VAL A 91 4.31 -8.28 10.09
N ALA A 92 4.56 -9.41 9.43
CA ALA A 92 5.86 -10.08 9.43
C ALA A 92 6.96 -9.19 8.85
N TYR A 93 6.69 -8.46 7.76
CA TYR A 93 7.65 -7.50 7.22
C TYR A 93 7.99 -6.40 8.23
N ILE A 94 6.98 -5.80 8.87
CA ILE A 94 7.18 -4.73 9.86
C ILE A 94 8.00 -5.22 11.05
N ALA A 95 7.75 -6.45 11.53
CA ALA A 95 8.45 -7.01 12.68
C ALA A 95 9.86 -7.51 12.35
N LEU A 96 10.07 -8.12 11.17
CA LEU A 96 11.33 -8.79 10.81
C LEU A 96 12.30 -7.90 10.07
N SER A 97 11.83 -6.92 9.29
CA SER A 97 12.71 -6.05 8.49
C SER A 97 13.71 -5.22 9.32
N PRO A 98 13.42 -4.77 10.56
CA PRO A 98 14.41 -4.08 11.39
C PRO A 98 15.56 -4.98 11.86
N VAL A 99 15.33 -6.29 11.94
CA VAL A 99 16.31 -7.27 12.44
C VAL A 99 17.09 -7.91 11.29
N LEU A 100 16.39 -8.34 10.24
CA LEU A 100 16.98 -9.07 9.11
C LEU A 100 17.44 -8.13 7.99
N GLY A 101 16.98 -6.89 7.96
CA GLY A 101 17.20 -5.94 6.90
C GLY A 101 16.25 -6.12 5.72
N PHE A 102 16.22 -5.14 4.82
CA PHE A 102 15.27 -5.05 3.71
C PHE A 102 15.33 -6.26 2.77
N LEU A 103 16.51 -6.61 2.24
CA LEU A 103 16.64 -7.61 1.18
C LEU A 103 16.07 -8.99 1.55
N PRO A 104 16.52 -9.65 2.64
CA PRO A 104 16.03 -10.99 2.96
C PRO A 104 14.55 -10.98 3.32
N THR A 105 14.07 -9.95 4.03
CA THR A 105 12.65 -9.85 4.39
C THR A 105 11.77 -9.59 3.17
N ALA A 106 12.18 -8.71 2.25
CA ALA A 106 11.45 -8.44 1.02
C ALA A 106 11.39 -9.67 0.11
N VAL A 107 12.51 -10.36 -0.08
CA VAL A 107 12.57 -11.60 -0.88
C VAL A 107 11.66 -12.67 -0.28
N ALA A 108 11.70 -12.88 1.04
CA ALA A 108 10.85 -13.85 1.71
C ALA A 108 9.36 -13.51 1.57
N VAL A 109 8.98 -12.27 1.86
CA VAL A 109 7.58 -11.81 1.80
C VAL A 109 7.02 -11.90 0.38
N MET A 110 7.78 -11.44 -0.62
CA MET A 110 7.36 -11.52 -2.02
C MET A 110 7.24 -12.97 -2.50
N THR A 111 8.21 -13.83 -2.13
CA THR A 111 8.19 -15.25 -2.50
C THR A 111 6.98 -15.94 -1.88
N ILE A 112 6.76 -15.79 -0.57
CA ILE A 112 5.63 -16.41 0.14
C ILE A 112 4.30 -15.90 -0.43
N GLY A 113 4.19 -14.58 -0.69
CA GLY A 113 3.01 -13.99 -1.32
C GLY A 113 2.70 -14.60 -2.69
N MET A 114 3.71 -14.75 -3.54
CA MET A 114 3.57 -15.39 -4.85
C MET A 114 3.20 -16.88 -4.74
N LEU A 115 3.75 -17.60 -3.77
CA LEU A 115 3.41 -19.01 -3.50
C LEU A 115 1.97 -19.18 -3.01
N ILE A 116 1.47 -18.28 -2.15
CA ILE A 116 0.05 -18.25 -1.72
C ILE A 116 -0.88 -18.08 -2.92
N LEU A 117 -0.45 -17.28 -3.91
CA LEU A 117 -1.13 -17.08 -5.18
C LEU A 117 -0.87 -18.20 -6.20
N ARG A 118 -0.19 -19.28 -5.80
CA ARG A 118 0.13 -20.46 -6.62
C ARG A 118 1.03 -20.18 -7.84
N VAL A 119 1.90 -19.17 -7.75
CA VAL A 119 2.99 -18.97 -8.72
C VAL A 119 4.00 -20.11 -8.58
N ARG A 120 4.61 -20.54 -9.69
CA ARG A 120 5.67 -21.57 -9.69
C ARG A 120 6.84 -21.10 -8.82
N TRP A 121 7.31 -21.95 -7.91
CA TRP A 121 8.28 -21.56 -6.86
C TRP A 121 9.56 -20.92 -7.40
N TRP A 122 10.12 -21.43 -8.49
CA TRP A 122 11.33 -20.88 -9.10
C TRP A 122 11.09 -19.50 -9.73
N ILE A 123 9.91 -19.27 -10.33
CA ILE A 123 9.51 -17.95 -10.83
C ILE A 123 9.38 -16.98 -9.66
N ALA A 124 8.72 -17.41 -8.59
CA ALA A 124 8.50 -16.59 -7.39
C ALA A 124 9.84 -16.12 -6.80
N VAL A 125 10.80 -17.04 -6.62
CA VAL A 125 12.12 -16.72 -6.07
C VAL A 125 12.91 -15.79 -6.99
N ILE A 126 12.96 -16.07 -8.30
CA ILE A 126 13.71 -15.24 -9.26
C ILE A 126 13.13 -13.82 -9.32
N ILE A 127 11.82 -13.70 -9.47
CA ILE A 127 11.16 -12.39 -9.52
C ILE A 127 11.33 -11.63 -8.21
N ALA A 128 11.15 -12.30 -7.07
CA ALA A 128 11.33 -11.67 -5.76
C ALA A 128 12.76 -11.14 -5.57
N LEU A 129 13.77 -11.93 -5.95
CA LEU A 129 15.16 -11.53 -5.83
C LEU A 129 15.49 -10.34 -6.74
N VAL A 130 15.13 -10.42 -8.03
CA VAL A 130 15.39 -9.35 -9.00
C VAL A 130 14.70 -8.06 -8.59
N ALA A 131 13.42 -8.14 -8.21
CA ALA A 131 12.65 -6.98 -7.79
C ALA A 131 13.21 -6.36 -6.49
N ALA A 132 13.55 -7.17 -5.49
CA ALA A 132 14.09 -6.67 -4.24
C ALA A 132 15.45 -5.98 -4.44
N ILE A 133 16.34 -6.53 -5.28
CA ILE A 133 17.60 -5.89 -5.64
C ILE A 133 17.34 -4.57 -6.37
N ALA A 134 16.45 -4.56 -7.37
CA ALA A 134 16.13 -3.37 -8.13
C ALA A 134 15.60 -2.24 -7.23
N ILE A 135 14.71 -2.57 -6.29
CA ILE A 135 14.18 -1.62 -5.29
C ILE A 135 15.30 -1.14 -4.38
N GLN A 136 16.14 -2.04 -3.86
CA GLN A 136 17.25 -1.65 -2.98
C GLN A 136 18.23 -0.69 -3.65
N GLN A 137 18.59 -0.94 -4.91
CA GLN A 137 19.50 -0.06 -5.64
C GLN A 137 18.83 1.27 -6.00
N SER A 138 17.56 1.25 -6.38
CA SER A 138 16.81 2.47 -6.68
C SER A 138 16.68 3.36 -5.45
N PHE A 139 16.29 2.80 -4.30
CA PHE A 139 16.11 3.58 -3.08
C PHE A 139 17.43 3.95 -2.42
N GLY A 140 18.38 3.01 -2.34
CA GLY A 140 19.65 3.23 -1.66
C GLY A 140 20.62 4.12 -2.42
N ARG A 141 20.71 4.00 -3.75
CA ARG A 141 21.69 4.74 -4.56
C ARG A 141 21.11 5.87 -5.39
N LEU A 142 19.92 5.70 -5.97
CA LEU A 142 19.34 6.75 -6.82
C LEU A 142 18.56 7.77 -5.98
N LEU A 143 17.70 7.31 -5.08
CA LEU A 143 16.82 8.18 -4.28
C LEU A 143 17.40 8.55 -2.92
N LEU A 144 18.49 7.91 -2.50
CA LEU A 144 19.17 8.12 -1.21
C LEU A 144 18.25 7.98 0.02
N VAL A 145 17.23 7.14 -0.08
CA VAL A 145 16.30 6.82 1.00
C VAL A 145 16.80 5.58 1.75
N PRO A 146 17.11 5.67 3.06
CA PRO A 146 17.64 4.54 3.82
C PRO A 146 16.54 3.48 4.01
N LEU A 147 16.78 2.26 3.52
CA LEU A 147 15.96 1.08 3.86
C LEU A 147 16.54 0.40 5.11
N PRO A 148 15.76 -0.44 5.81
CA PRO A 148 16.25 -1.21 6.95
C PRO A 148 17.53 -1.97 6.58
N ARG A 149 18.61 -1.64 7.28
CA ARG A 149 19.91 -2.27 7.07
C ARG A 149 20.01 -3.52 7.92
N SER A 150 20.78 -4.49 7.45
CA SER A 150 21.29 -5.56 8.28
C SER A 150 22.80 -5.54 8.27
N ASP A 151 23.38 -5.85 9.43
CA ASP A 151 24.83 -5.89 9.61
C ASP A 151 25.49 -6.90 8.66
N PHE A 152 24.74 -7.96 8.31
CA PHE A 152 25.19 -9.03 7.42
C PHE A 152 25.28 -8.63 5.94
N LEU A 153 24.50 -7.64 5.48
CA LEU A 153 24.40 -7.24 4.07
C LEU A 153 24.84 -5.78 3.84
N SER A 154 25.75 -5.29 4.67
CA SER A 154 26.27 -3.92 4.63
C SER A 154 26.92 -3.56 3.28
N PHE A 155 27.48 -4.53 2.54
CA PHE A 155 28.13 -4.31 1.24
C PHE A 155 27.19 -3.94 0.08
N LEU A 156 25.87 -4.10 0.24
CA LEU A 156 24.88 -3.79 -0.79
C LEU A 156 24.47 -2.32 -0.87
N TRP A 157 25.10 -1.47 -0.05
CA TRP A 157 24.86 -0.04 0.05
C TRP A 157 25.99 0.72 -0.64
#